data_AF-A0A1F5X4B2-F1
#
_entry.id   AF-A0A1F5X4B2-F1
#
_cell.length_a   1.000
_cell.length_b   1.000
_cell.length_c   1.000
_cell.angle_alpha   90.00
_cell.angle_beta   90.00
_cell.angle_gamma   90.00
#
_symmetry.space_group_name_H-M   'P 1'
#
loop_
_entity.id
_entity.type
_entity.pdbx_description
1 polymer ?
#
loop_
_entity_poly.entity_id
_entity_poly.type
_entity_poly.pdbx_seq_one_letter_code
_entity_poly.pdbx_strand_id
1 'polypeptide(L)' 'MARIAQIVAQIALPLVVVFIIYSGFLFVSARGNEEQLEKAKSTFFWAVIGAILVVGAYAIATAIENFAKQL' A
#
# COMPACT_ATOMS: atom_id res chain seq x y z
N MET A 1 -11.14 -15.06 11.51
CA MET A 1 -9.93 -14.29 11.09
C MET A 1 -10.02 -13.82 9.64
N ALA A 2 -10.31 -14.71 8.67
CA ALA A 2 -10.39 -14.40 7.23
C ALA A 2 -11.20 -13.15 6.85
N ARG A 3 -12.38 -12.99 7.47
CA ARG A 3 -13.31 -11.89 7.15
C ARG A 3 -12.74 -10.51 7.48
N ILE A 4 -11.93 -10.40 8.54
CA ILE A 4 -11.28 -9.13 8.93
C ILE A 4 -10.16 -8.81 7.92
N ALA A 5 -9.33 -9.80 7.58
CA ALA A 5 -8.26 -9.61 6.60
C ALA A 5 -8.80 -9.20 5.22
N GLN A 6 -9.92 -9.79 4.78
CA GLN A 6 -10.59 -9.40 3.54
C GLN A 6 -11.14 -7.97 3.57
N ILE A 7 -11.83 -7.58 4.64
CA ILE A 7 -12.38 -6.21 4.78
C ILE A 7 -11.25 -5.17 4.81
N VAL A 8 -10.17 -5.45 5.54
CA VAL A 8 -9.00 -4.58 5.60
C VAL A 8 -8.35 -4.46 4.22
N ALA A 9 -8.14 -5.57 3.51
CA ALA A 9 -7.56 -5.54 2.17
C ALA A 9 -8.44 -4.77 1.16
N GLN A 10 -9.76 -4.92 1.24
CA GLN A 10 -10.72 -4.20 0.38
C GLN A 10 -10.67 -2.69 0.55
N ILE A 11 -10.38 -2.19 1.75
CA ILE A 11 -10.27 -0.75 2.03
C ILE A 11 -8.84 -0.24 1.78
N ALA A 12 -7.84 -1.03 2.17
CA ALA A 12 -6.44 -0.63 2.10
C ALA A 12 -5.90 -0.56 0.65
N LEU A 13 -6.36 -1.44 -0.25
CA LEU A 13 -5.93 -1.43 -1.65
C LEU A 13 -6.33 -0.13 -2.38
N PRO A 14 -7.59 0.33 -2.36
CA PRO A 14 -7.96 1.65 -2.91
C PRO A 14 -7.19 2.80 -2.27
N LEU A 15 -6.96 2.73 -0.95
CA LEU A 15 -6.24 3.77 -0.22
C LEU A 15 -4.79 3.90 -0.72
N VAL A 16 -4.11 2.78 -0.97
CA VAL A 16 -2.77 2.75 -1.58
C VAL A 16 -2.77 3.44 -2.95
N VAL A 17 -3.79 3.18 -3.78
CA VAL A 17 -3.92 3.82 -5.10
C VAL A 17 -4.05 5.34 -4.95
N VAL A 18 -4.85 5.82 -3.99
CA VAL A 18 -4.98 7.25 -3.70
C VAL A 18 -3.63 7.87 -3.30
N PHE A 19 -2.84 7.20 -2.45
CA PHE A 19 -1.52 7.69 -2.06
C PHE A 19 -0.51 7.72 -3.21
N ILE A 20 -0.54 6.73 -4.11
CA ILE A 20 0.29 6.75 -5.32
C ILE A 20 -0.10 7.94 -6.21
N ILE A 21 -1.39 8.15 -6.45
CA ILE A 21 -1.88 9.29 -7.23
C ILE A 21 -1.46 10.61 -6.59
N TYR A 22 -1.63 10.74 -5.27
CA TYR A 22 -1.22 11.92 -4.51
C TYR A 22 0.28 12.21 -4.63
N SER A 23 1.12 11.17 -4.54
CA SER A 23 2.56 11.33 -4.75
C SER A 23 2.89 11.81 -6.17
N GLY A 24 2.15 11.35 -7.18
CA GLY A 24 2.25 11.83 -8.56
C GLY A 24 1.91 13.31 -8.70
N PHE A 25 0.85 13.78 -8.04
CA PHE A 25 0.55 15.22 -7.98
C PHE A 25 1.68 16.01 -7.32
N LEU A 26 2.28 15.48 -6.25
CA LEU A 26 3.40 16.12 -5.56
C LEU A 26 4.66 16.22 -6.45
N PHE A 27 4.91 15.20 -7.29
CA PHE A 27 5.97 15.24 -8.30
C PHE A 27 5.74 16.34 -9.34
N VAL A 28 4.52 16.47 -9.84
CA VAL A 28 4.17 17.49 -10.85
C VAL A 28 4.19 18.89 -10.24
N SER A 29 3.73 19.05 -9.00
CA SER A 29 3.69 20.35 -8.32
C SER A 29 5.08 20.84 -7.89
N ALA A 30 6.05 19.95 -7.69
CA ALA A 30 7.40 20.31 -7.26
C ALA A 30 8.10 21.26 -8.25
N ARG A 31 7.79 21.20 -9.56
CA ARG A 31 8.28 22.15 -10.59
C ARG A 31 9.79 22.44 -10.55
N GLY A 32 10.61 21.45 -10.19
CA GLY A 32 12.07 21.59 -10.10
C GLY A 32 12.60 22.07 -8.74
N ASN A 33 11.75 22.31 -7.74
CA ASN A 33 12.16 22.48 -6.35
C ASN A 33 12.63 21.12 -5.79
N GLU A 34 13.92 21.03 -5.45
CA GLU A 34 14.55 19.79 -4.98
C GLU A 34 13.92 19.25 -3.69
N GLU A 35 13.60 20.12 -2.73
CA GLU A 35 12.99 19.73 -1.44
C GLU A 35 11.60 19.11 -1.66
N GLN A 36 10.79 19.72 -2.52
CA GLN A 36 9.47 19.18 -2.85
C GLN A 36 9.58 17.88 -3.65
N LEU A 37 10.60 17.76 -4.50
CA LEU A 37 10.86 16.55 -5.26
C LEU A 37 11.30 15.40 -4.35
N GLU A 38 12.13 15.66 -3.35
CA GLU A 38 12.52 14.68 -2.34
C GLU A 38 11.30 14.23 -1.52
N LYS A 39 10.43 15.16 -1.13
CA LYS A 39 9.17 14.84 -0.46
C LYS A 39 8.26 13.97 -1.33
N ALA A 40 8.17 14.25 -2.64
CA ALA A 40 7.41 13.44 -3.59
C ALA A 40 7.95 12.01 -3.68
N LYS A 41 9.27 11.86 -3.80
CA LYS A 41 9.96 10.56 -3.83
C LYS A 41 9.73 9.77 -2.54
N SER A 42 9.91 10.41 -1.39
CA SER A 42 9.68 9.77 -0.08
C SER A 42 8.23 9.32 0.07
N THR A 43 7.27 10.18 -0.30
CA THR A 43 5.83 9.85 -0.26
C THR A 43 5.51 8.65 -1.15
N PHE A 44 6.04 8.62 -2.38
CA PHE A 44 5.86 7.50 -3.29
C PHE A 44 6.49 6.21 -2.75
N PHE A 45 7.71 6.29 -2.21
CA PHE A 45 8.39 5.14 -1.63
C PHE A 45 7.59 4.52 -0.47
N TRP A 46 7.06 5.35 0.43
CA TRP A 46 6.19 4.89 1.51
C TRP A 46 4.86 4.33 1.01
N ALA A 47 4.27 4.90 -0.05
CA ALA A 47 3.07 4.35 -0.67
C ALA A 47 3.30 2.94 -1.24
N VAL A 48 4.45 2.72 -1.88
CA VAL A 48 4.86 1.40 -2.41
C VAL A 48 5.08 0.40 -1.27
N ILE A 49 5.78 0.80 -0.20
CA ILE A 49 5.95 -0.06 0.99
C ILE A 49 4.60 -0.42 1.60
N GLY A 50 3.69 0.55 1.74
CA GLY A 50 2.33 0.32 2.20
C GLY A 50 1.58 -0.69 1.33
N ALA A 51 1.70 -0.58 0.00
CA ALA A 51 1.13 -1.53 -0.95
C ALA A 51 1.61 -2.96 -0.70
N ILE A 52 2.94 -3.13 -0.60
CA ILE A 52 3.58 -4.44 -0.39
C ILE A 52 3.14 -5.03 0.96
N LEU A 53 3.05 -4.22 2.01
CA LEU A 53 2.59 -4.65 3.33
C LEU A 53 1.15 -5.17 3.30
N VAL A 54 0.23 -4.45 2.64
CA VAL A 54 -1.18 -4.87 2.52
C VAL A 54 -1.29 -6.21 1.79
N VAL A 55 -0.61 -6.33 0.65
CA VAL A 55 -0.61 -7.56 -0.15
C VAL A 55 0.03 -8.71 0.62
N GLY A 56 1.19 -8.47 1.23
CA GLY A 56 1.93 -9.46 2.01
C GLY A 56 1.16 -9.96 3.23
N ALA A 57 0.52 -9.06 3.98
CA ALA A 57 -0.31 -9.41 5.13
C ALA A 57 -1.50 -10.30 4.72
N TYR A 58 -2.19 -9.95 3.62
CA TYR A 58 -3.28 -10.76 3.09
C TYR A 58 -2.82 -12.15 2.62
N ALA A 59 -1.68 -12.21 1.92
CA ALA A 59 -1.09 -13.47 1.45
C ALA A 59 -0.72 -14.40 2.62
N ILE A 60 -0.06 -13.87 3.66
CA ILE A 60 0.32 -14.64 4.85
C ILE A 60 -0.92 -15.12 5.60
N ALA A 61 -1.92 -14.25 5.81
CA ALA A 61 -3.16 -14.63 6.49
C ALA A 61 -3.89 -15.76 5.76
N THR A 62 -3.94 -15.69 4.42
CA THR A 62 -4.55 -16.73 3.58
C THR A 62 -3.75 -18.04 3.62
N ALA A 63 -2.41 -17.96 3.60
CA ALA A 63 -1.55 -19.14 3.70
C ALA A 63 -1.75 -19.89 5.02
N ILE A 64 -1.81 -19.16 6.14
CA ILE A 64 -2.06 -19.76 7.47
C ILE A 64 -3.45 -20.39 7.54
N GLU A 65 -4.48 -19.72 7.01
CA GLU A 65 -5.84 -20.27 6.97
C GLU A 65 -5.92 -21.55 6.14
N ASN A 66 -5.28 -21.57 4.97
CA ASN A 66 -5.26 -22.74 4.10
C ASN A 66 -4.53 -23.91 4.77
N PHE A 67 -3.37 -23.65 5.37
CA PHE A 67 -2.62 -24.65 6.12
C PHE A 67 -3.45 -25.24 7.27
N ALA A 68 -4.14 -24.39 8.04
CA ALA A 68 -4.98 -24.83 9.15
C ALA A 68 -6.21 -25.64 8.71
N LYS A 69 -6.77 -25.39 7.52
CA LYS A 69 -7.88 -26.17 6.96
C LYS A 69 -7.46 -27.52 6.39
N GLN A 70 -6.18 -27.65 6.03
CA GLN A 70 -5.64 -28.85 5.40
C GLN A 70 -5.20 -29.90 6.43
N LEU A 71 -5.04 -29.48 7.69
CA LEU A 71 -4.85 -30.33 8.86
C LEU A 71 -6.20 -30.85 9.37
#